data_AF-A0A2N5GK60-F1
#
_entry.id   AF-A0A2N5GK60-F1
#
_cell.length_a   1.000
_cell.length_b   1.000
_cell.length_c   1.000
_cell.angle_alpha   90.00
_cell.angle_beta   90.00
_cell.angle_gamma   90.00
#
_symmetry.space_group_name_H-M   'P 1'
#
loop_
_entity.id
_entity.type
_entity.pdbx_description
1 polymer ?
#
loop_
_entity_poly.entity_id
_entity_poly.type
_entity_poly.pdbx_seq_one_letter_code
_entity_poly.pdbx_strand_id
1 'polypeptide(L)' 'MSKQNLLSLIEQKRAELIQIASKTGLNSTAAIRHSQELDHLLNEYSRSFIKKMQTY' A
#
# COMPACT_ATOMS: atom_id res chain seq x y z
N MET A 1 -14.10 0.91 -5.63
CA MET A 1 -13.52 1.95 -4.75
C MET A 1 -13.25 3.21 -5.56
N SER A 2 -13.52 4.40 -5.02
CA SER A 2 -13.09 5.65 -5.66
C SER A 2 -11.57 5.80 -5.56
N LYS A 3 -10.97 6.58 -6.46
CA LYS A 3 -9.53 6.89 -6.44
C LYS A 3 -9.09 7.44 -5.08
N GLN A 4 -9.89 8.35 -4.52
CA GLN A 4 -9.59 9.01 -3.25
C GLN A 4 -9.65 8.03 -2.06
N ASN A 5 -10.63 7.13 -2.04
CA ASN A 5 -10.74 6.13 -0.98
C ASN A 5 -9.55 5.16 -1.00
N LEU A 6 -9.09 4.76 -2.19
CA LEU A 6 -7.94 3.88 -2.31
C LEU A 6 -6.64 4.57 -1.87
N LEU A 7 -6.45 5.85 -2.22
CA LEU A 7 -5.33 6.65 -1.73
C LEU A 7 -5.35 6.80 -0.20
N SER A 8 -6.52 7.03 0.39
CA SER A 8 -6.66 7.10 1.85
C SER A 8 -6.27 5.77 2.52
N LEU A 9 -6.66 4.62 1.93
CA LEU A 9 -6.26 3.32 2.44
C LEU A 9 -4.75 3.09 2.34
N ILE A 10 -4.13 3.50 1.23
CA ILE A 10 -2.68 3.40 1.03
C ILE A 10 -1.93 4.19 2.11
N GLU A 11 -2.33 5.44 2.36
CA GLU A 11 -1.68 6.27 3.38
C GLU A 11 -1.90 5.73 4.81
N GLN A 12 -3.11 5.27 5.11
CA GLN A 12 -3.37 4.60 6.40
C GLN A 12 -2.46 3.38 6.57
N LYS A 13 -2.37 2.54 5.53
CA LYS A 13 -1.58 1.30 5.61
C LYS A 13 -0.08 1.58 5.71
N ARG A 14 0.39 2.63 5.04
CA ARG A 14 1.77 3.13 5.14
C ARG A 14 2.09 3.60 6.56
N ALA A 15 1.18 4.33 7.21
CA ALA A 15 1.36 4.76 8.60
C ALA A 15 1.42 3.55 9.56
N GLU A 16 0.55 2.55 9.38
CA GLU A 16 0.58 1.30 10.15
C GLU A 16 1.92 0.55 9.98
N LEU A 17 2.39 0.43 8.74
CA LEU A 17 3.68 -0.21 8.44
C LEU A 17 4.83 0.50 9.16
N ILE A 18 4.88 1.84 9.09
CA ILE A 18 5.91 2.63 9.77
C ILE A 18 5.86 2.36 11.28
N GLN A 19 4.68 2.42 11.89
CA GLN A 19 4.54 2.18 13.33
C GLN A 19 5.01 0.76 13.74
N ILE A 20 4.65 -0.25 12.95
CA ILE A 20 5.01 -1.64 13.25
C ILE A 20 6.51 -1.87 13.03
N ALA A 21 7.07 -1.33 11.95
CA ALA A 21 8.50 -1.40 11.68
C ALA A 21 9.31 -0.68 12.77
N SER A 22 8.84 0.46 13.27
CA SER A 22 9.48 1.17 14.39
C SER A 22 9.43 0.37 15.69
N LYS A 23 8.37 -0.41 15.93
CA LYS A 23 8.22 -1.23 17.16
C LYS A 23 8.93 -2.58 17.10
N THR A 24 8.92 -3.23 15.94
CA THR A 24 9.32 -4.65 15.78
C THR A 24 10.52 -4.85 14.88
N GLY A 25 11.00 -3.80 14.21
CA GLY A 25 11.99 -3.86 13.15
C GLY A 25 11.39 -4.20 11.79
N LEU A 26 12.07 -3.78 10.72
CA LEU A 26 11.63 -4.00 9.34
C LEU A 26 11.63 -5.47 8.91
N ASN A 27 12.47 -6.29 9.53
CA ASN A 27 12.59 -7.71 9.23
C ASN A 27 11.58 -8.57 10.00
N SER A 28 10.74 -7.97 10.83
CA SER A 28 9.71 -8.73 11.54
C SER A 28 8.67 -9.24 10.56
N THR A 29 8.11 -10.42 10.84
CA THR A 29 7.02 -10.98 10.04
C THR A 29 5.82 -10.03 9.98
N ALA A 30 5.60 -9.23 11.03
CA ALA A 30 4.56 -8.21 11.06
C ALA A 30 4.84 -7.09 10.06
N ALA A 31 6.05 -6.49 10.07
CA ALA A 31 6.41 -5.45 9.12
C ALA A 31 6.39 -5.96 7.67
N ILE A 32 6.85 -7.20 7.44
CA ILE A 32 6.82 -7.83 6.11
C ILE A 32 5.37 -8.00 5.62
N ARG A 33 4.46 -8.48 6.48
CA ARG A 33 3.04 -8.63 6.12
C ARG A 33 2.40 -7.29 5.78
N HIS A 34 2.62 -6.25 6.60
CA HIS A 34 2.09 -4.92 6.34
C HIS A 34 2.68 -4.30 5.05
N SER A 35 3.94 -4.60 4.73
CA SER A 35 4.58 -4.20 3.47
C SER A 35 3.93 -4.87 2.26
N GLN A 36 3.64 -6.17 2.34
CA GLN A 36 2.95 -6.91 1.27
C GLN A 36 1.52 -6.39 1.06
N GLU A 37 0.80 -6.08 2.13
CA GLU A 37 -0.55 -5.51 2.05
C GLU A 37 -0.53 -4.11 1.43
N LEU A 38 0.45 -3.27 1.79
CA LEU A 38 0.65 -1.96 1.17
C LEU A 38 0.98 -2.09 -0.32
N ASP A 39 1.86 -3.02 -0.70
CA ASP A 39 2.21 -3.28 -2.09
C ASP A 39 1.00 -3.73 -2.92
N HIS A 40 0.11 -4.55 -2.34
CA HIS A 40 -1.14 -4.92 -3.00
C HIS A 40 -2.00 -3.70 -3.30
N LEU A 41 -2.20 -2.79 -2.33
CA LEU A 41 -2.98 -1.57 -2.52
C LEU A 41 -2.38 -0.64 -3.59
N LEU A 42 -1.05 -0.51 -3.61
CA LEU A 42 -0.32 0.26 -4.63
C LEU A 42 -0.49 -0.34 -6.02
N ASN A 43 -0.45 -1.67 -6.12
CA ASN A 43 -0.67 -2.39 -7.36
C ASN A 43 -2.13 -2.26 -7.85
N GLU A 44 -3.11 -2.34 -6.96
CA GLU A 44 -4.52 -2.11 -7.29
C GLU A 44 -4.76 -0.68 -7.79
N TYR A 45 -4.14 0.31 -7.15
CA TYR A 45 -4.23 1.71 -7.59
C TYR A 45 -3.60 1.87 -8.97
N SER A 46 -2.42 1.29 -9.17
CA SER A 46 -1.71 1.32 -10.46
C SER A 46 -2.54 0.66 -11.57
N ARG A 47 -3.14 -0.50 -11.31
CA ARG A 47 -4.00 -1.20 -12.27
C ARG A 47 -5.28 -0.44 -12.60
N SER A 48 -5.91 0.15 -11.59
CA SER A 48 -7.22 0.79 -11.73
C SER A 48 -7.13 2.20 -12.32
N PHE A 49 -6.06 2.95 -12.04
CA PHE A 49 -5.96 4.38 -12.34
C PHE A 49 -4.75 4.78 -13.18
N ILE A 50 -3.65 4.02 -13.19
CA ILE A 50 -2.44 4.35 -13.97
C ILE A 50 -2.43 3.59 -15.31
N LYS A 51 -2.74 2.28 -15.30
CA LYS A 51 -2.73 1.46 -16.53
C LYS A 51 -3.77 1.85 -17.57
N LYS A 52 -4.84 2.56 -17.17
CA LYS A 52 -5.81 3.15 -18.12
C LYS A 52 -5.22 4.26 -19.00
N MET A 53 -4.05 4.83 -18.67
CA MET A 53 -3.37 5.84 -19.49
C MET A 53 -2.36 5.26 -20.50
N GLN A 54 -2.14 3.94 -20.55
CA GLN A 54 -1.29 3.30 -21.55
C GLN A 54 -2.13 2.64 -22.64
N THR A 55 -2.79 3.47 -23.46
CA THR A 55 -3.18 3.09 -24.83
C THR A 55 -2.01 3.46 -25.75
N TYR A 56 -1.34 2.44 -26.31
CA TYR A 56 -0.52 2.56 -27.52
C TYR A 56 -1.41 2.34 -28.74
#